data_AF-A0A3B0X920-F1
#
_entry.id   AF-A0A3B0X920-F1
#
_cell.length_a   1.000
_cell.length_b   1.000
_cell.length_c   1.000
_cell.angle_alpha   90.00
_cell.angle_beta   90.00
_cell.angle_gamma   90.00
#
_symmetry.space_group_name_H-M   'P 1'
#
loop_
_entity.id
_entity.type
_entity.pdbx_description
1 polymer ?
#
loop_
_entity_poly.entity_id
_entity_poly.type
_entity_poly.pdbx_seq_one_letter_code
_entity_poly.pdbx_strand_id
1 'polypeptide(L)'
;DITQAGNVVSEGDTVFNAAGIFNMVAGSTATVNTGAFTVTADGVVNLQAVTAASDIGVRSNVGTINVLEDMNTAQGRVEAIAGRNVLINGDITSLLGISLETLINGDIIQNGGLNSAQGDITAVSVQAIVMGSNASSTATAGNIQYNAENNVGVGNLSAASGKIGIISNVGAVDDANGVAMNVVADILEIRSDSGVGTNDQLETQVAMMDVINTGSGEVNFQQTGDVDLLALKNTGDVGNINLISDQDIRFNPGSVDANRAVGFVFMRTTSGDFAGLLLADLGNPDITAQNATFLASAGTFGTLTRPITMDVPGSVLIDSSRLFDPRFVPPGPSQLSTTGFNVSLAGVVAAVASEQLVEIETLAEIDPAIFTDLQNYSSEETSIKMPQDQLFEDELEVADRTEF
;
A
#
# COMPACT_ATOMS: atom_id res chain seq x y z
N ASP A 1 -9.10 -40.15 -28.72
CA ASP A 1 -9.71 -38.80 -28.75
C ASP A 1 -11.20 -38.87 -28.45
N ILE A 2 -11.75 -37.84 -27.83
CA ILE A 2 -13.18 -37.61 -27.61
C ILE A 2 -13.53 -36.26 -28.26
N THR A 3 -14.56 -36.24 -29.09
CA THR A 3 -15.17 -35.01 -29.59
C THR A 3 -16.60 -34.94 -29.07
N GLN A 4 -16.88 -33.96 -28.22
CA GLN A 4 -18.20 -33.69 -27.66
C GLN A 4 -18.87 -32.62 -28.52
N ALA A 5 -20.02 -32.95 -29.11
CA ALA A 5 -20.81 -32.03 -29.92
C ALA A 5 -22.26 -31.95 -29.39
N GLY A 6 -22.83 -30.75 -29.37
CA GLY A 6 -24.17 -30.49 -28.84
C GLY A 6 -24.17 -30.24 -27.33
N ASN A 7 -25.33 -30.25 -26.70
CA ASN A 7 -25.43 -29.93 -25.27
C ASN A 7 -25.40 -31.22 -24.43
N VAL A 8 -24.57 -31.23 -23.39
CA VAL A 8 -24.60 -32.25 -22.33
C VAL A 8 -25.42 -31.70 -21.17
N VAL A 9 -26.43 -32.44 -20.74
CA VAL A 9 -27.20 -32.14 -19.52
C VAL A 9 -27.18 -33.40 -18.65
N SER A 10 -26.72 -33.27 -17.40
CA SER A 10 -26.61 -34.38 -16.44
C SER A 10 -27.17 -34.02 -15.06
N GLU A 11 -27.78 -35.01 -14.41
CA GLU A 11 -28.28 -34.95 -13.03
C GLU A 11 -27.33 -35.65 -12.04
N GLY A 12 -26.06 -35.81 -12.41
CA GLY A 12 -25.00 -36.38 -11.59
C GLY A 12 -23.63 -36.18 -12.23
N ASP A 13 -22.59 -36.74 -11.61
CA ASP A 13 -21.22 -36.55 -12.07
C ASP A 13 -21.05 -36.91 -13.55
N THR A 14 -20.37 -36.03 -14.28
CA THR A 14 -20.06 -36.21 -15.69
C THR A 14 -18.56 -36.35 -15.84
N VAL A 15 -18.10 -37.52 -16.29
CA VAL A 15 -16.68 -37.85 -16.39
C VAL A 15 -16.31 -38.21 -17.82
N PHE A 16 -15.30 -37.54 -18.37
CA PHE A 16 -14.69 -37.87 -19.65
C PHE A 16 -13.24 -38.28 -19.47
N ASN A 17 -12.87 -39.45 -20.00
CA ASN A 17 -11.51 -39.97 -19.98
C ASN A 17 -11.04 -40.21 -21.42
N ALA A 18 -10.19 -39.33 -21.94
CA ALA A 18 -9.64 -39.43 -23.29
C ALA A 18 -8.15 -39.84 -23.25
N ALA A 19 -7.77 -40.92 -23.94
CA ALA A 19 -6.36 -41.29 -24.11
C ALA A 19 -5.56 -40.34 -25.06
N GLY A 20 -6.15 -39.23 -25.45
CA GLY A 20 -5.62 -38.31 -26.45
C GLY A 20 -6.24 -36.94 -26.26
N ILE A 21 -6.87 -36.38 -27.30
CA ILE A 21 -7.52 -35.06 -27.24
C ILE A 21 -8.94 -35.19 -26.67
N PHE A 22 -9.36 -34.24 -25.84
CA PHE A 22 -10.76 -33.97 -25.55
C PHE A 22 -11.16 -32.63 -26.17
N ASN A 23 -12.20 -32.61 -26.99
CA ASN A 23 -12.61 -31.40 -27.70
C ASN A 23 -14.12 -31.20 -27.64
N MET A 24 -14.57 -30.14 -26.96
CA MET A 24 -15.93 -29.62 -27.12
C MET A 24 -16.01 -28.75 -28.38
N VAL A 25 -16.91 -29.12 -29.30
CA VAL A 25 -17.13 -28.38 -30.55
C VAL A 25 -17.75 -27.02 -30.23
N ALA A 26 -17.33 -25.96 -30.92
CA ALA A 26 -17.87 -24.61 -30.75
C ALA A 26 -19.41 -24.58 -30.73
N GLY A 27 -19.99 -23.84 -29.78
CA GLY A 27 -21.43 -23.77 -29.53
C GLY A 27 -22.01 -24.95 -28.74
N SER A 28 -21.19 -25.92 -28.32
CA SER A 28 -21.59 -26.98 -27.39
C SER A 28 -21.52 -26.48 -25.95
N THR A 29 -22.41 -26.96 -25.09
CA THR A 29 -22.38 -26.65 -23.66
C THR A 29 -22.43 -27.91 -22.81
N ALA A 30 -21.91 -27.84 -21.59
CA ALA A 30 -22.11 -28.87 -20.57
C ALA A 30 -22.75 -28.27 -19.32
N THR A 31 -23.85 -28.87 -18.86
CA THR A 31 -24.57 -28.47 -17.64
C THR A 31 -24.77 -29.68 -16.74
N VAL A 32 -24.16 -29.65 -15.55
CA VAL A 32 -24.26 -30.70 -14.53
C VAL A 32 -24.99 -30.16 -13.31
N ASN A 33 -26.26 -30.54 -13.15
CA ASN A 33 -27.20 -29.90 -12.22
C ASN A 33 -26.96 -30.21 -10.73
N THR A 34 -26.31 -31.33 -10.41
CA THR A 34 -26.16 -31.79 -9.01
C THR A 34 -24.78 -32.36 -8.69
N GLY A 35 -23.95 -32.61 -9.69
CA GLY A 35 -22.65 -33.27 -9.57
C GLY A 35 -21.47 -32.44 -10.07
N ALA A 36 -20.32 -33.10 -10.17
CA ALA A 36 -19.09 -32.55 -10.71
C ALA A 36 -18.96 -32.76 -12.23
N PHE A 37 -18.17 -31.92 -12.88
CA PHE A 37 -17.74 -32.12 -14.26
C PHE A 37 -16.23 -32.40 -14.27
N THR A 38 -15.84 -33.57 -14.75
CA THR A 38 -14.42 -33.99 -14.76
C THR A 38 -13.98 -34.41 -16.16
N VAL A 39 -12.86 -33.85 -16.60
CA VAL A 39 -12.18 -34.26 -17.83
C VAL A 39 -10.75 -34.67 -17.50
N THR A 40 -10.35 -35.85 -17.93
CA THR A 40 -8.93 -36.26 -17.98
C THR A 40 -8.58 -36.61 -19.42
N ALA A 41 -7.50 -36.00 -19.91
CA ALA A 41 -6.97 -36.26 -21.24
C ALA A 41 -5.44 -36.37 -21.20
N ASP A 42 -4.83 -37.13 -22.12
CA ASP A 42 -3.37 -37.08 -22.28
C ASP A 42 -2.94 -35.84 -23.08
N GLY A 43 -3.65 -35.57 -24.18
CA GLY A 43 -3.38 -34.46 -25.08
C GLY A 43 -4.14 -33.18 -24.74
N VAL A 44 -4.47 -32.39 -25.76
CA VAL A 44 -5.16 -31.11 -25.58
C VAL A 44 -6.59 -31.30 -25.06
N VAL A 45 -7.01 -30.41 -24.16
CA VAL A 45 -8.40 -30.29 -23.71
C VAL A 45 -8.95 -28.94 -24.18
N ASN A 46 -9.97 -28.93 -25.03
CA ASN A 46 -10.70 -27.73 -25.41
C ASN A 46 -12.08 -27.75 -24.77
N LEU A 47 -12.37 -26.74 -23.95
CA LEU A 47 -13.64 -26.54 -23.27
C LEU A 47 -14.36 -25.33 -23.84
N GLN A 48 -15.65 -25.50 -24.14
CA GLN A 48 -16.59 -24.40 -24.34
C GLN A 48 -17.28 -24.12 -22.99
N ALA A 49 -18.50 -23.57 -22.98
CA ALA A 49 -19.22 -23.30 -21.75
C ALA A 49 -19.48 -24.57 -20.91
N VAL A 50 -19.00 -24.56 -19.66
CA VAL A 50 -19.24 -25.61 -18.65
C VAL A 50 -19.89 -25.00 -17.42
N THR A 51 -20.97 -25.59 -16.95
CA THR A 51 -21.61 -25.26 -15.67
C THR A 51 -21.79 -26.52 -14.85
N ALA A 52 -21.31 -26.54 -13.62
CA ALA A 52 -21.49 -27.64 -12.69
C ALA A 52 -22.01 -27.14 -11.34
N ALA A 53 -22.83 -27.94 -10.66
CA ALA A 53 -23.27 -27.61 -9.31
C ALA A 53 -22.12 -27.72 -8.31
N SER A 54 -21.31 -28.78 -8.43
CA SER A 54 -20.13 -29.04 -7.62
C SER A 54 -18.85 -28.72 -8.41
N ASP A 55 -17.75 -29.41 -8.14
CA ASP A 55 -16.43 -29.11 -8.71
C ASP A 55 -16.37 -29.26 -10.24
N ILE A 56 -15.50 -28.47 -10.86
CA ILE A 56 -15.03 -28.65 -12.24
C ILE A 56 -13.56 -29.03 -12.18
N GLY A 57 -13.23 -30.26 -12.57
CA GLY A 57 -11.87 -30.78 -12.58
C GLY A 57 -11.39 -31.07 -14.01
N VAL A 58 -10.29 -30.47 -14.42
CA VAL A 58 -9.75 -30.63 -15.77
C VAL A 58 -8.27 -30.99 -15.68
N ARG A 59 -7.91 -32.13 -16.28
CA ARG A 59 -6.52 -32.58 -16.35
C ARG A 59 -6.11 -32.88 -17.78
N SER A 60 -4.99 -32.31 -18.19
CA SER A 60 -4.23 -32.72 -19.37
C SER A 60 -2.87 -33.23 -18.92
N ASN A 61 -2.52 -34.50 -19.18
CA ASN A 61 -1.29 -35.08 -18.64
C ASN A 61 -0.02 -34.54 -19.33
N VAL A 62 -0.07 -34.33 -20.66
CA VAL A 62 1.08 -33.84 -21.44
C VAL A 62 0.75 -32.66 -22.35
N GLY A 63 -0.52 -32.29 -22.44
CA GLY A 63 -1.02 -31.27 -23.36
C GLY A 63 -1.37 -29.95 -22.68
N THR A 64 -2.16 -29.18 -23.40
CA THR A 64 -2.65 -27.86 -23.02
C THR A 64 -4.13 -27.94 -22.64
N ILE A 65 -4.56 -27.15 -21.66
CA ILE A 65 -5.99 -26.89 -21.41
C ILE A 65 -6.34 -25.53 -22.02
N ASN A 66 -7.38 -25.50 -22.85
CA ASN A 66 -7.94 -24.29 -23.44
C ASN A 66 -9.37 -24.12 -22.93
N VAL A 67 -9.60 -23.12 -22.09
CA VAL A 67 -10.92 -22.67 -21.65
C VAL A 67 -11.36 -21.57 -22.61
N LEU A 68 -12.14 -21.94 -23.63
CA LEU A 68 -12.50 -21.06 -24.73
C LEU A 68 -13.71 -20.17 -24.40
N GLU A 69 -14.58 -20.66 -23.52
CA GLU A 69 -15.76 -19.97 -22.98
C GLU A 69 -15.86 -20.28 -21.48
N ASP A 70 -16.87 -19.73 -20.80
CA ASP A 70 -16.92 -19.67 -19.34
C ASP A 70 -17.04 -21.04 -18.65
N MET A 71 -16.39 -21.18 -17.50
CA MET A 71 -16.57 -22.29 -16.57
C MET A 71 -17.14 -21.79 -15.25
N ASN A 72 -18.30 -22.32 -14.85
CA ASN A 72 -19.03 -21.83 -13.69
C ASN A 72 -19.38 -22.97 -12.72
N THR A 73 -19.05 -22.78 -11.44
CA THR A 73 -19.57 -23.63 -10.36
C THR A 73 -20.18 -22.82 -9.23
N ALA A 74 -21.39 -23.24 -8.82
CA ALA A 74 -22.16 -22.55 -7.79
C ALA A 74 -21.78 -22.97 -6.37
N GLN A 75 -21.20 -24.15 -6.18
CA GLN A 75 -20.89 -24.70 -4.85
C GLN A 75 -19.47 -25.27 -4.72
N GLY A 76 -18.79 -25.51 -5.84
CA GLY A 76 -17.51 -26.20 -5.87
C GLY A 76 -16.33 -25.29 -6.15
N ARG A 77 -15.19 -25.93 -6.38
CA ARG A 77 -13.95 -25.36 -6.89
C ARG A 77 -13.76 -25.65 -8.37
N VAL A 78 -12.88 -24.88 -9.01
CA VAL A 78 -12.37 -25.18 -10.35
C VAL A 78 -10.90 -25.54 -10.24
N GLU A 79 -10.51 -26.68 -10.78
CA GLU A 79 -9.12 -27.13 -10.87
C GLU A 79 -8.76 -27.44 -12.32
N ALA A 80 -7.69 -26.82 -12.82
CA ALA A 80 -7.13 -27.07 -14.15
C ALA A 80 -5.63 -27.36 -14.05
N ILE A 81 -5.25 -28.61 -14.32
CA ILE A 81 -3.85 -29.07 -14.29
C ILE A 81 -3.43 -29.48 -15.70
N ALA A 82 -2.52 -28.74 -16.31
CA ALA A 82 -2.02 -29.03 -17.64
C ALA A 82 -0.57 -29.54 -17.62
N GLY A 83 -0.25 -30.49 -18.49
CA GLY A 83 1.11 -30.93 -18.72
C GLY A 83 1.97 -29.80 -19.27
N ARG A 84 1.37 -28.93 -20.09
CA ARG A 84 2.00 -27.73 -20.67
C ARG A 84 1.19 -26.50 -20.26
N ASN A 85 0.52 -25.83 -21.20
CA ASN A 85 -0.09 -24.53 -20.93
C ASN A 85 -1.51 -24.64 -20.38
N VAL A 86 -1.94 -23.63 -19.63
CA VAL A 86 -3.35 -23.36 -19.34
C VAL A 86 -3.71 -22.03 -20.01
N LEU A 87 -4.65 -22.03 -20.95
CA LEU A 87 -5.14 -20.84 -21.64
C LEU A 87 -6.57 -20.56 -21.18
N ILE A 88 -6.79 -19.42 -20.54
CA ILE A 88 -8.09 -18.97 -20.03
C ILE A 88 -8.59 -17.82 -20.90
N ASN A 89 -9.47 -18.09 -21.85
CA ASN A 89 -10.10 -17.06 -22.69
C ASN A 89 -11.52 -16.70 -22.22
N GLY A 90 -12.26 -17.67 -21.69
CA GLY A 90 -13.52 -17.43 -20.97
C GLY A 90 -13.28 -17.21 -19.48
N ASP A 91 -14.31 -16.73 -18.79
CA ASP A 91 -14.24 -16.49 -17.35
C ASP A 91 -14.37 -17.80 -16.56
N ILE A 92 -13.65 -17.92 -15.45
CA ILE A 92 -13.83 -18.98 -14.47
C ILE A 92 -14.48 -18.39 -13.23
N THR A 93 -15.66 -18.87 -12.86
CA THR A 93 -16.35 -18.48 -11.62
C THR A 93 -16.54 -19.68 -10.71
N SER A 94 -16.17 -19.52 -9.43
CA SER A 94 -16.26 -20.56 -8.41
C SER A 94 -16.66 -20.00 -7.05
N LEU A 95 -17.33 -20.83 -6.25
CA LEU A 95 -17.57 -20.54 -4.83
C LEU A 95 -16.32 -20.80 -3.97
N LEU A 96 -15.73 -22.00 -4.08
CA LEU A 96 -14.73 -22.52 -3.13
C LEU A 96 -13.27 -22.38 -3.57
N GLY A 97 -13.00 -21.73 -4.70
CA GLY A 97 -11.65 -21.38 -5.15
C GLY A 97 -11.30 -21.88 -6.54
N ILE A 98 -10.20 -21.35 -7.06
CA ILE A 98 -9.69 -21.67 -8.39
C ILE A 98 -8.23 -22.08 -8.26
N SER A 99 -7.85 -23.21 -8.87
CA SER A 99 -6.47 -23.68 -8.92
C SER A 99 -6.06 -23.97 -10.35
N LEU A 100 -5.04 -23.26 -10.84
CA LEU A 100 -4.44 -23.44 -12.15
C LEU A 100 -2.99 -23.91 -11.97
N GLU A 101 -2.61 -24.99 -12.63
CA GLU A 101 -1.27 -25.56 -12.53
C GLU A 101 -0.75 -26.03 -13.89
N THR A 102 0.51 -25.76 -14.16
CA THR A 102 1.25 -26.33 -15.29
C THR A 102 2.37 -27.24 -14.77
N LEU A 103 2.60 -28.39 -15.39
CA LEU A 103 3.54 -29.38 -14.87
C LEU A 103 4.91 -29.36 -15.57
N ILE A 104 4.97 -29.05 -16.86
CA ILE A 104 6.17 -29.19 -17.69
C ILE A 104 6.26 -28.07 -18.74
N ASN A 105 7.24 -27.18 -18.60
CA ASN A 105 7.55 -26.10 -19.56
C ASN A 105 6.28 -25.42 -20.11
N GLY A 106 5.40 -25.01 -19.20
CA GLY A 106 4.08 -24.52 -19.53
C GLY A 106 3.78 -23.16 -18.90
N ASP A 107 3.19 -22.28 -19.69
CA ASP A 107 2.73 -20.97 -19.23
C ASP A 107 1.26 -21.04 -18.80
N ILE A 108 0.88 -20.17 -17.87
CA ILE A 108 -0.53 -19.82 -17.65
C ILE A 108 -0.79 -18.51 -18.40
N ILE A 109 -1.69 -18.56 -19.37
CA ILE A 109 -2.09 -17.39 -20.17
C ILE A 109 -3.54 -17.07 -19.81
N GLN A 110 -3.75 -15.97 -19.11
CA GLN A 110 -5.05 -15.55 -18.64
C GLN A 110 -5.53 -14.32 -19.43
N ASN A 111 -6.51 -14.51 -20.30
CA ASN A 111 -7.21 -13.43 -21.00
C ASN A 111 -8.59 -13.14 -20.39
N GLY A 112 -9.22 -14.14 -19.76
CA GLY A 112 -10.48 -14.02 -19.05
C GLY A 112 -10.35 -13.74 -17.54
N GLY A 113 -11.48 -13.61 -16.87
CA GLY A 113 -11.58 -13.40 -15.43
C GLY A 113 -11.46 -14.69 -14.62
N LEU A 114 -10.86 -14.61 -13.44
CA LEU A 114 -10.92 -15.65 -12.40
C LEU A 114 -11.67 -15.08 -11.19
N ASN A 115 -12.84 -15.61 -10.87
CA ASN A 115 -13.72 -15.08 -9.84
C ASN A 115 -13.99 -16.15 -8.78
N SER A 116 -13.49 -15.93 -7.55
CA SER A 116 -13.74 -16.78 -6.41
C SER A 116 -14.49 -16.01 -5.31
N ALA A 117 -15.65 -16.52 -4.91
CA ALA A 117 -16.46 -15.84 -3.90
C ALA A 117 -15.99 -16.10 -2.45
N GLN A 118 -15.58 -17.33 -2.12
CA GLN A 118 -15.18 -17.71 -0.75
C GLN A 118 -13.77 -18.30 -0.65
N GLY A 119 -13.26 -18.94 -1.71
CA GLY A 119 -11.96 -19.58 -1.70
C GLY A 119 -10.83 -18.71 -2.27
N ASP A 120 -9.62 -19.24 -2.17
CA ASP A 120 -8.43 -18.63 -2.77
C ASP A 120 -8.39 -18.86 -4.29
N ILE A 121 -7.64 -18.00 -4.98
CA ILE A 121 -7.22 -18.20 -6.36
C ILE A 121 -5.72 -18.48 -6.37
N THR A 122 -5.32 -19.64 -6.88
CA THR A 122 -3.92 -20.06 -6.98
C THR A 122 -3.57 -20.35 -8.43
N ALA A 123 -2.49 -19.74 -8.92
CA ALA A 123 -1.92 -20.03 -10.22
C ALA A 123 -0.44 -20.39 -10.05
N VAL A 124 -0.07 -21.61 -10.45
CA VAL A 124 1.31 -22.12 -10.38
C VAL A 124 1.78 -22.48 -11.77
N SER A 125 2.68 -21.67 -12.32
CA SER A 125 3.34 -21.92 -13.59
C SER A 125 4.79 -22.38 -13.38
N VAL A 126 5.21 -23.40 -14.13
CA VAL A 126 6.63 -23.78 -14.21
C VAL A 126 7.40 -22.92 -15.22
N GLN A 127 6.73 -21.99 -15.89
CA GLN A 127 7.31 -20.97 -16.76
C GLN A 127 6.76 -19.60 -16.37
N ALA A 128 5.99 -18.91 -17.21
CA ALA A 128 5.45 -17.58 -16.94
C ALA A 128 3.94 -17.60 -16.64
N ILE A 129 3.49 -16.60 -15.89
CA ILE A 129 2.06 -16.25 -15.82
C ILE A 129 1.88 -14.96 -16.61
N VAL A 130 1.04 -14.99 -17.64
CA VAL A 130 0.79 -13.85 -18.53
C VAL A 130 -0.68 -13.48 -18.46
N MET A 131 -0.98 -12.34 -17.85
CA MET A 131 -2.31 -11.74 -17.89
C MET A 131 -2.47 -10.84 -19.12
N GLY A 132 -3.61 -10.93 -19.78
CA GLY A 132 -4.05 -9.93 -20.74
C GLY A 132 -4.41 -8.62 -20.03
N SER A 133 -4.34 -7.50 -20.73
CA SER A 133 -4.58 -6.16 -20.17
C SER A 133 -5.96 -5.96 -19.52
N ASN A 134 -6.97 -6.71 -19.94
CA ASN A 134 -8.31 -6.68 -19.35
C ASN A 134 -8.61 -7.88 -18.45
N ALA A 135 -7.64 -8.78 -18.25
CA ALA A 135 -7.82 -9.94 -17.40
C ALA A 135 -7.84 -9.53 -15.93
N SER A 136 -8.66 -10.21 -15.14
CA SER A 136 -8.81 -9.93 -13.72
C SER A 136 -8.87 -11.20 -12.89
N SER A 137 -8.35 -11.15 -11.67
CA SER A 137 -8.55 -12.20 -10.68
C SER A 137 -9.11 -11.58 -9.41
N THR A 138 -10.29 -12.01 -9.00
CA THR A 138 -11.01 -11.46 -7.85
C THR A 138 -11.34 -12.56 -6.86
N ALA A 139 -10.72 -12.50 -5.67
CA ALA A 139 -11.01 -13.37 -4.53
C ALA A 139 -11.74 -12.55 -3.47
N THR A 140 -13.07 -12.69 -3.37
CA THR A 140 -13.91 -11.79 -2.53
C THR A 140 -13.65 -11.98 -1.04
N ALA A 141 -13.51 -13.22 -0.57
CA ALA A 141 -13.22 -13.55 0.83
C ALA A 141 -11.96 -14.42 0.99
N GLY A 142 -11.22 -14.63 -0.10
CA GLY A 142 -9.98 -15.41 -0.12
C GLY A 142 -8.77 -14.56 -0.48
N ASN A 143 -7.67 -15.23 -0.73
CA ASN A 143 -6.40 -14.68 -1.16
C ASN A 143 -6.12 -14.99 -2.63
N ILE A 144 -5.13 -14.32 -3.20
CA ILE A 144 -4.61 -14.64 -4.52
C ILE A 144 -3.12 -14.99 -4.37
N GLN A 145 -2.70 -16.13 -4.92
CA GLN A 145 -1.30 -16.53 -4.96
C GLN A 145 -0.88 -16.91 -6.38
N TYR A 146 -0.01 -16.09 -6.97
CA TYR A 146 0.61 -16.37 -8.27
C TYR A 146 2.06 -16.78 -8.05
N ASN A 147 2.45 -17.90 -8.63
CA ASN A 147 3.80 -18.43 -8.54
C ASN A 147 4.26 -18.85 -9.93
N ALA A 148 5.33 -18.23 -10.43
CA ALA A 148 5.93 -18.53 -11.71
C ALA A 148 7.44 -18.71 -11.54
N GLU A 149 8.02 -19.57 -12.36
CA GLU A 149 9.48 -19.64 -12.46
C GLU A 149 10.04 -18.37 -13.12
N ASN A 150 9.44 -17.95 -14.24
CA ASN A 150 9.78 -16.73 -14.96
C ASN A 150 8.80 -15.60 -14.60
N ASN A 151 8.67 -14.60 -15.48
CA ASN A 151 7.90 -13.40 -15.20
C ASN A 151 6.44 -13.67 -14.86
N VAL A 152 5.89 -12.80 -14.03
CA VAL A 152 4.46 -12.66 -13.79
C VAL A 152 4.01 -11.31 -14.35
N GLY A 153 3.23 -11.34 -15.42
CA GLY A 153 2.52 -10.16 -15.92
C GLY A 153 1.21 -9.98 -15.18
N VAL A 154 1.00 -8.81 -14.58
CA VAL A 154 -0.11 -8.52 -13.68
C VAL A 154 -1.11 -7.59 -14.36
N GLY A 155 -2.30 -8.12 -14.65
CA GLY A 155 -3.48 -7.32 -15.03
C GLY A 155 -4.10 -6.72 -13.78
N ASN A 156 -5.34 -7.07 -13.45
CA ASN A 156 -5.99 -6.66 -12.20
C ASN A 156 -6.12 -7.83 -11.22
N LEU A 157 -5.52 -7.73 -10.04
CA LEU A 157 -5.67 -8.67 -8.93
C LEU A 157 -6.38 -7.98 -7.75
N SER A 158 -7.51 -8.52 -7.32
CA SER A 158 -8.32 -7.96 -6.24
C SER A 158 -8.66 -8.99 -5.17
N ALA A 159 -8.12 -8.76 -3.97
CA ALA A 159 -8.46 -9.47 -2.74
C ALA A 159 -8.53 -8.43 -1.62
N ALA A 160 -9.49 -7.51 -1.72
CA ALA A 160 -9.50 -6.23 -0.98
C ALA A 160 -9.36 -6.37 0.55
N SER A 161 -9.82 -7.48 1.14
CA SER A 161 -9.66 -7.78 2.58
C SER A 161 -8.68 -8.93 2.87
N GLY A 162 -7.98 -9.42 1.85
CA GLY A 162 -7.08 -10.55 1.90
C GLY A 162 -5.66 -10.18 1.47
N LYS A 163 -4.86 -11.22 1.25
CA LYS A 163 -3.48 -11.12 0.77
C LYS A 163 -3.39 -11.42 -0.72
N ILE A 164 -2.56 -10.66 -1.42
CA ILE A 164 -2.08 -10.99 -2.76
C ILE A 164 -0.59 -11.32 -2.67
N GLY A 165 -0.23 -12.55 -3.00
CA GLY A 165 1.15 -13.04 -3.06
C GLY A 165 1.57 -13.29 -4.50
N ILE A 166 2.73 -12.76 -4.89
CA ILE A 166 3.31 -12.96 -6.22
C ILE A 166 4.76 -13.42 -6.06
N ILE A 167 5.08 -14.56 -6.66
CA ILE A 167 6.42 -15.13 -6.69
C ILE A 167 6.83 -15.30 -8.14
N SER A 168 7.97 -14.72 -8.49
CA SER A 168 8.64 -14.86 -9.78
C SER A 168 10.10 -15.25 -9.51
N ASN A 169 10.40 -16.56 -9.54
CA ASN A 169 11.65 -17.10 -8.98
C ASN A 169 12.92 -16.57 -9.67
N VAL A 170 12.91 -16.47 -11.00
CA VAL A 170 14.01 -15.90 -11.79
C VAL A 170 13.60 -14.69 -12.61
N GLY A 171 12.29 -14.45 -12.74
CA GLY A 171 11.74 -13.37 -13.56
C GLY A 171 11.43 -12.07 -12.80
N ALA A 172 10.78 -11.17 -13.52
CA ALA A 172 10.22 -9.92 -12.99
C ALA A 172 8.70 -10.02 -12.71
N VAL A 173 8.19 -9.11 -11.90
CA VAL A 173 6.75 -8.83 -11.82
C VAL A 173 6.46 -7.56 -12.61
N ASP A 174 5.76 -7.71 -13.72
CA ASP A 174 5.54 -6.65 -14.70
C ASP A 174 4.08 -6.20 -14.69
N ASP A 175 3.84 -4.90 -14.86
CA ASP A 175 2.53 -4.37 -15.20
C ASP A 175 2.10 -4.88 -16.60
N ALA A 176 0.88 -5.40 -16.70
CA ALA A 176 0.27 -5.86 -17.94
C ALA A 176 -0.98 -5.07 -18.37
N ASN A 177 -1.43 -4.07 -17.61
CA ASN A 177 -2.62 -3.27 -17.90
C ASN A 177 -2.37 -1.74 -18.00
N GLY A 178 -1.12 -1.30 -17.95
CA GLY A 178 -0.74 0.11 -18.04
C GLY A 178 -1.21 0.85 -16.79
N VAL A 179 -1.58 2.13 -16.92
CA VAL A 179 -1.97 3.01 -15.79
C VAL A 179 -3.20 2.59 -14.94
N ALA A 180 -3.78 1.42 -15.20
CA ALA A 180 -4.92 0.90 -14.46
C ALA A 180 -4.45 0.17 -13.19
N MET A 181 -5.29 0.13 -12.16
CA MET A 181 -4.93 -0.54 -10.90
C MET A 181 -4.53 -2.00 -11.13
N ASN A 182 -3.31 -2.37 -10.74
CA ASN A 182 -2.84 -3.76 -10.81
C ASN A 182 -3.26 -4.56 -9.60
N VAL A 183 -3.17 -3.99 -8.40
CA VAL A 183 -3.36 -4.73 -7.14
C VAL A 183 -4.21 -3.96 -6.15
N VAL A 184 -5.28 -4.58 -5.65
CA VAL A 184 -6.09 -4.10 -4.51
C VAL A 184 -6.16 -5.18 -3.44
N ALA A 185 -5.56 -4.92 -2.27
CA ALA A 185 -5.47 -5.90 -1.18
C ALA A 185 -5.31 -5.24 0.19
N ASP A 186 -5.42 -6.01 1.27
CA ASP A 186 -4.93 -5.58 2.58
C ASP A 186 -3.39 -5.70 2.63
N ILE A 187 -2.87 -6.83 2.15
CA ILE A 187 -1.43 -7.13 2.13
C ILE A 187 -1.00 -7.50 0.71
N LEU A 188 0.07 -6.86 0.24
CA LEU A 188 0.82 -7.28 -0.95
C LEU A 188 2.17 -7.87 -0.57
N GLU A 189 2.39 -9.11 -0.99
CA GLU A 189 3.66 -9.82 -0.85
C GLU A 189 4.23 -10.12 -2.25
N ILE A 190 5.44 -9.61 -2.53
CA ILE A 190 6.14 -9.90 -3.79
C ILE A 190 7.54 -10.44 -3.50
N ARG A 191 7.89 -11.51 -4.20
CA ARG A 191 9.25 -12.06 -4.29
C ARG A 191 9.63 -12.14 -5.76
N SER A 192 10.68 -11.43 -6.16
CA SER A 192 11.18 -11.41 -7.54
C SER A 192 12.71 -11.50 -7.57
N ASP A 193 13.25 -11.86 -8.72
CA ASP A 193 14.70 -11.78 -8.97
C ASP A 193 15.04 -10.68 -9.99
N SER A 194 14.18 -10.42 -10.98
CA SER A 194 14.49 -9.50 -12.09
C SER A 194 13.72 -8.16 -12.05
N GLY A 195 13.29 -7.72 -10.87
CA GLY A 195 12.62 -6.43 -10.64
C GLY A 195 11.10 -6.51 -10.51
N VAL A 196 10.51 -5.37 -10.17
CA VAL A 196 9.07 -5.16 -9.96
C VAL A 196 8.69 -3.82 -10.59
N GLY A 197 7.80 -3.83 -11.59
CA GLY A 197 7.37 -2.61 -12.29
C GLY A 197 8.50 -1.91 -13.06
N THR A 198 9.50 -2.64 -13.57
CA THR A 198 10.70 -2.04 -14.18
C THR A 198 10.40 -1.16 -15.39
N ASN A 199 9.42 -1.55 -16.23
CA ASN A 199 9.07 -0.81 -17.45
C ASN A 199 7.91 0.18 -17.25
N ASP A 200 6.93 -0.21 -16.44
CA ASP A 200 5.79 0.59 -16.02
C ASP A 200 5.54 0.28 -14.54
N GLN A 201 5.18 1.30 -13.75
CA GLN A 201 5.04 1.13 -12.32
C GLN A 201 3.88 0.19 -12.01
N LEU A 202 3.94 -0.57 -10.92
CA LEU A 202 2.73 -1.25 -10.46
C LEU A 202 1.82 -0.25 -9.75
N GLU A 203 0.62 -0.05 -10.28
CA GLU A 203 -0.45 0.66 -9.60
C GLU A 203 -1.08 -0.22 -8.52
N THR A 204 -1.06 0.29 -7.29
CA THR A 204 -1.47 -0.47 -6.11
C THR A 204 -2.38 0.34 -5.20
N GLN A 205 -3.25 -0.36 -4.48
CA GLN A 205 -4.02 0.15 -3.36
C GLN A 205 -3.98 -0.91 -2.26
N VAL A 206 -2.96 -0.80 -1.41
CA VAL A 206 -2.70 -1.80 -0.35
C VAL A 206 -2.40 -1.16 1.00
N ALA A 207 -2.84 -1.77 2.10
CA ALA A 207 -2.53 -1.24 3.43
C ALA A 207 -1.08 -1.57 3.84
N MET A 208 -0.57 -2.73 3.43
CA MET A 208 0.77 -3.21 3.77
C MET A 208 1.53 -3.73 2.54
N MET A 209 2.81 -3.39 2.44
CA MET A 209 3.73 -3.90 1.41
C MET A 209 4.88 -4.70 2.01
N ASP A 210 5.08 -5.92 1.50
CA ASP A 210 6.23 -6.79 1.73
C ASP A 210 6.80 -7.23 0.37
N VAL A 211 7.73 -6.45 -0.17
CA VAL A 211 8.31 -6.62 -1.49
C VAL A 211 9.81 -6.82 -1.37
N ILE A 212 10.32 -7.90 -1.97
CA ILE A 212 11.75 -8.21 -2.00
C ILE A 212 12.14 -8.61 -3.43
N ASN A 213 13.08 -7.85 -3.99
CA ASN A 213 13.79 -8.17 -5.22
C ASN A 213 15.26 -8.53 -4.89
N THR A 214 15.72 -9.71 -5.34
CA THR A 214 17.07 -10.21 -4.99
C THR A 214 18.11 -10.09 -6.10
N GLY A 215 17.71 -10.01 -7.36
CA GLY A 215 18.61 -9.87 -8.49
C GLY A 215 18.58 -8.46 -9.08
N SER A 216 18.76 -8.34 -10.39
CA SER A 216 18.82 -7.04 -11.06
C SER A 216 17.44 -6.46 -11.34
N GLY A 217 17.32 -5.14 -11.43
CA GLY A 217 16.10 -4.48 -11.89
C GLY A 217 15.56 -3.48 -10.88
N GLU A 218 14.59 -2.67 -11.31
CA GLU A 218 14.02 -1.62 -10.47
C GLU A 218 12.88 -2.19 -9.61
N VAL A 219 12.53 -1.49 -8.53
CA VAL A 219 11.32 -1.74 -7.76
C VAL A 219 10.48 -0.46 -7.78
N ASN A 220 9.43 -0.46 -8.60
CA ASN A 220 8.65 0.74 -8.93
C ASN A 220 7.17 0.56 -8.62
N PHE A 221 6.60 1.48 -7.84
CA PHE A 221 5.20 1.47 -7.45
C PHE A 221 4.55 2.86 -7.54
N GLN A 222 3.28 2.85 -7.92
CA GLN A 222 2.34 3.95 -7.77
C GLN A 222 1.24 3.50 -6.81
N GLN A 223 1.31 3.96 -5.56
CA GLN A 223 0.37 3.61 -4.49
C GLN A 223 -0.76 4.64 -4.38
N THR A 224 -1.96 4.14 -4.10
CA THR A 224 -3.14 4.92 -3.72
C THR A 224 -3.54 4.59 -2.28
N GLY A 225 -3.67 5.60 -1.43
CA GLY A 225 -3.95 5.47 0.00
C GLY A 225 -2.69 5.27 0.85
N ASP A 226 -2.90 5.23 2.16
CA ASP A 226 -1.80 5.05 3.11
C ASP A 226 -1.17 3.66 2.96
N VAL A 227 0.15 3.58 3.15
CA VAL A 227 0.87 2.30 3.10
C VAL A 227 1.84 2.13 4.25
N ASP A 228 1.77 0.97 4.91
CA ASP A 228 2.77 0.48 5.85
C ASP A 228 3.79 -0.40 5.12
N LEU A 229 5.05 0.04 5.09
CA LEU A 229 6.15 -0.73 4.54
C LEU A 229 6.63 -1.73 5.59
N LEU A 230 6.32 -3.01 5.38
CA LEU A 230 6.90 -4.13 6.15
C LEU A 230 8.30 -4.44 5.60
N ALA A 231 8.39 -4.55 4.28
CA ALA A 231 9.63 -4.62 3.53
C ALA A 231 9.42 -4.04 2.14
N LEU A 232 10.36 -3.22 1.69
CA LEU A 232 10.49 -2.74 0.33
C LEU A 232 11.98 -2.77 0.01
N LYS A 233 12.42 -3.91 -0.52
CA LYS A 233 13.84 -4.26 -0.60
C LYS A 233 14.22 -4.59 -2.03
N ASN A 234 15.27 -3.94 -2.51
CA ASN A 234 15.97 -4.24 -3.73
C ASN A 234 17.43 -4.53 -3.37
N THR A 235 17.69 -5.76 -2.95
CA THR A 235 18.98 -6.17 -2.37
C THR A 235 19.96 -6.72 -3.39
N GLY A 236 19.57 -6.76 -4.67
CA GLY A 236 20.46 -7.23 -5.72
C GLY A 236 21.58 -6.26 -6.07
N ASP A 237 22.37 -6.65 -7.07
CA ASP A 237 23.60 -5.95 -7.44
C ASP A 237 23.35 -4.60 -8.11
N VAL A 238 22.19 -4.42 -8.77
CA VAL A 238 21.84 -3.21 -9.53
C VAL A 238 20.33 -3.00 -9.49
N GLY A 239 19.90 -1.81 -9.09
CA GLY A 239 18.51 -1.39 -9.09
C GLY A 239 18.23 -0.31 -8.06
N ASN A 240 17.16 0.44 -8.26
CA ASN A 240 16.68 1.46 -7.34
C ASN A 240 15.29 1.09 -6.82
N ILE A 241 14.82 1.88 -5.86
CA ILE A 241 13.44 1.84 -5.37
C ILE A 241 12.79 3.17 -5.71
N ASN A 242 11.64 3.12 -6.37
CA ASN A 242 10.80 4.27 -6.67
C ASN A 242 9.37 4.01 -6.15
N LEU A 243 8.94 4.76 -5.15
CA LEU A 243 7.59 4.67 -4.60
C LEU A 243 6.92 6.05 -4.61
N ILE A 244 5.81 6.16 -5.34
CA ILE A 244 4.98 7.36 -5.34
C ILE A 244 3.67 7.00 -4.67
N SER A 245 3.28 7.72 -3.62
CA SER A 245 1.98 7.61 -2.96
C SER A 245 1.21 8.92 -3.04
N ASP A 246 -0.11 8.86 -3.10
CA ASP A 246 -0.95 10.04 -2.90
C ASP A 246 -1.12 10.39 -1.41
N GLN A 247 -1.02 9.42 -0.49
CA GLN A 247 -1.13 9.59 0.96
C GLN A 247 0.15 9.18 1.71
N ASP A 248 0.02 8.78 2.98
CA ASP A 248 1.15 8.56 3.89
C ASP A 248 1.96 7.32 3.51
N ILE A 249 3.28 7.41 3.68
CA ILE A 249 4.20 6.28 3.64
C ILE A 249 4.78 6.08 5.03
N ARG A 250 4.53 4.90 5.60
CA ARG A 250 4.88 4.56 6.98
C ARG A 250 5.94 3.45 7.01
N PHE A 251 7.04 3.69 7.72
CA PHE A 251 8.21 2.80 7.71
C PHE A 251 8.29 1.92 8.95
N ASN A 252 8.33 0.61 8.80
CA ASN A 252 8.89 -0.22 9.86
C ASN A 252 10.43 -0.10 9.91
N PRO A 253 11.06 -0.31 11.08
CA PRO A 253 12.51 -0.39 11.17
C PRO A 253 13.09 -1.44 10.22
N GLY A 254 14.06 -1.06 9.38
CA GLY A 254 14.66 -1.95 8.37
C GLY A 254 13.74 -2.33 7.21
N SER A 255 12.66 -1.56 7.00
CA SER A 255 11.70 -1.83 5.93
C SER A 255 12.27 -1.53 4.56
N VAL A 256 13.03 -0.44 4.38
CA VAL A 256 13.54 -0.04 3.06
C VAL A 256 15.02 -0.34 2.92
N ASP A 257 15.37 -1.08 1.87
CA ASP A 257 16.77 -1.38 1.53
C ASP A 257 16.97 -1.41 0.02
N ALA A 258 17.63 -0.41 -0.53
CA ALA A 258 17.95 -0.35 -1.97
C ALA A 258 19.39 -0.82 -2.27
N ASN A 259 20.09 -1.48 -1.35
CA ASN A 259 21.53 -1.74 -1.38
C ASN A 259 22.37 -0.49 -1.06
N ARG A 260 22.99 -0.50 0.13
CA ARG A 260 23.82 0.59 0.66
C ARG A 260 24.97 1.04 -0.25
N ALA A 261 25.52 0.14 -1.06
CA ALA A 261 26.74 0.43 -1.82
C ALA A 261 26.48 1.15 -3.15
N VAL A 262 25.30 0.95 -3.75
CA VAL A 262 25.01 1.40 -5.12
C VAL A 262 23.61 1.97 -5.32
N GLY A 263 22.66 1.65 -4.43
CA GLY A 263 21.25 1.91 -4.62
C GLY A 263 20.78 3.34 -4.48
N PHE A 264 19.73 3.68 -5.22
CA PHE A 264 18.97 4.91 -5.00
C PHE A 264 17.58 4.61 -4.44
N VAL A 265 17.13 5.44 -3.50
CA VAL A 265 15.73 5.48 -3.07
C VAL A 265 15.12 6.80 -3.53
N PHE A 266 14.04 6.72 -4.29
CA PHE A 266 13.15 7.83 -4.57
C PHE A 266 11.80 7.55 -3.95
N MET A 267 11.33 8.47 -3.11
CA MET A 267 9.95 8.40 -2.61
C MET A 267 9.27 9.74 -2.68
N ARG A 268 7.98 9.72 -3.02
CA ARG A 268 7.15 10.91 -3.08
C ARG A 268 5.79 10.65 -2.45
N THR A 269 5.33 11.58 -1.62
CA THR A 269 3.93 11.70 -1.21
C THR A 269 3.31 12.94 -1.85
N THR A 270 2.05 12.87 -2.27
CA THR A 270 1.36 14.04 -2.85
C THR A 270 0.67 14.88 -1.78
N SER A 271 -0.08 14.25 -0.88
CA SER A 271 -0.73 14.91 0.26
C SER A 271 -0.41 14.31 1.63
N GLY A 272 0.39 13.24 1.68
CA GLY A 272 0.73 12.55 2.93
C GLY A 272 2.10 12.83 3.50
N ASP A 273 2.36 12.20 4.64
CA ASP A 273 3.57 12.27 5.45
C ASP A 273 4.48 11.06 5.23
N PHE A 274 5.77 11.24 5.55
CA PHE A 274 6.71 10.16 5.79
C PHE A 274 6.82 9.93 7.30
N ALA A 275 6.32 8.80 7.81
CA ALA A 275 6.28 8.55 9.25
C ALA A 275 6.95 7.22 9.64
N GLY A 276 7.70 7.23 10.73
CA GLY A 276 8.27 6.00 11.28
C GLY A 276 7.25 5.27 12.14
N LEU A 277 7.17 3.95 11.99
CA LEU A 277 6.49 3.06 12.92
C LEU A 277 7.48 2.58 13.99
N LEU A 278 6.93 2.15 15.13
CA LEU A 278 7.70 1.62 16.25
C LEU A 278 8.79 2.59 16.75
N LEU A 279 9.77 2.10 17.51
CA LEU A 279 10.86 2.92 18.03
C LEU A 279 11.96 3.12 16.98
N ALA A 280 12.56 4.32 16.97
CA ALA A 280 13.71 4.62 16.13
C ALA A 280 14.94 3.85 16.60
N ASP A 281 15.54 3.09 15.69
CA ASP A 281 16.78 2.35 15.92
C ASP A 281 17.80 2.71 14.84
N LEU A 282 19.01 3.10 15.24
CA LEU A 282 20.13 3.34 14.33
C LEU A 282 20.89 2.06 14.00
N GLY A 283 20.73 0.99 14.79
CA GLY A 283 21.24 -0.35 14.48
C GLY A 283 20.38 -1.10 13.44
N ASN A 284 19.14 -0.66 13.25
CA ASN A 284 18.23 -1.14 12.22
C ASN A 284 17.50 0.06 11.59
N PRO A 285 18.21 0.85 10.76
CA PRO A 285 17.65 2.08 10.18
C PRO A 285 16.40 1.79 9.36
N ASP A 286 15.43 2.71 9.35
CA ASP A 286 14.22 2.59 8.54
C ASP A 286 14.56 2.44 7.04
N ILE A 287 15.61 3.15 6.60
CA ILE A 287 16.03 3.23 5.20
C ILE A 287 17.53 3.00 5.06
N THR A 288 17.92 2.11 4.15
CA THR A 288 19.31 1.84 3.75
C THR A 288 19.48 2.00 2.23
N ALA A 289 20.41 2.83 1.78
CA ALA A 289 20.68 3.07 0.36
C ALA A 289 22.04 3.76 0.16
N GLN A 290 22.55 3.86 -1.07
CA GLN A 290 23.72 4.71 -1.36
C GLN A 290 23.32 6.19 -1.44
N ASN A 291 22.18 6.50 -2.06
CA ASN A 291 21.65 7.85 -2.23
C ASN A 291 20.12 7.83 -2.03
N ALA A 292 19.53 8.94 -1.58
CA ALA A 292 18.07 9.01 -1.37
C ALA A 292 17.47 10.39 -1.69
N THR A 293 16.23 10.40 -2.17
CA THR A 293 15.41 11.59 -2.41
C THR A 293 13.99 11.37 -1.90
N PHE A 294 13.51 12.32 -1.10
CA PHE A 294 12.18 12.32 -0.51
C PHE A 294 11.46 13.63 -0.82
N LEU A 295 10.26 13.53 -1.40
CA LEU A 295 9.43 14.68 -1.77
C LEU A 295 8.06 14.57 -1.09
N ALA A 296 7.79 15.43 -0.12
CA ALA A 296 6.53 15.55 0.62
C ALA A 296 6.12 17.02 0.76
N SER A 297 5.95 17.71 -0.37
CA SER A 297 5.72 19.17 -0.39
C SER A 297 4.55 19.66 0.47
N ALA A 298 3.54 18.83 0.69
CA ALA A 298 2.38 19.11 1.55
C ALA A 298 2.45 18.44 2.93
N GLY A 299 3.36 17.48 3.12
CA GLY A 299 3.45 16.63 4.30
C GLY A 299 4.72 16.84 5.12
N THR A 300 4.93 15.96 6.08
CA THR A 300 6.03 15.98 7.03
C THR A 300 7.03 14.86 6.77
N PHE A 301 8.27 15.05 7.20
CA PHE A 301 9.30 14.01 7.22
C PHE A 301 9.68 13.69 8.67
N GLY A 302 9.18 12.55 9.16
CA GLY A 302 9.23 12.11 10.55
C GLY A 302 8.13 12.73 11.40
N THR A 303 8.15 12.42 12.71
CA THR A 303 7.29 13.08 13.71
C THR A 303 8.12 13.56 14.90
N LEU A 304 7.55 14.43 15.74
CA LEU A 304 8.21 14.92 16.96
C LEU A 304 8.71 13.79 17.87
N THR A 305 7.98 12.69 17.94
CA THR A 305 8.28 11.56 18.83
C THR A 305 9.05 10.44 18.12
N ARG A 306 9.04 10.42 16.78
CA ARG A 306 9.63 9.37 15.97
C ARG A 306 10.33 9.96 14.73
N PRO A 307 11.62 10.34 14.84
CA PRO A 307 12.40 10.73 13.68
C PRO A 307 12.67 9.52 12.79
N ILE A 308 12.78 9.73 11.47
CA ILE A 308 13.18 8.67 10.53
C ILE A 308 14.68 8.38 10.69
N THR A 309 15.06 7.11 10.71
CA THR A 309 16.46 6.67 10.78
C THR A 309 16.97 6.21 9.41
N MET A 310 18.16 6.66 9.01
CA MET A 310 18.71 6.40 7.68
C MET A 310 20.20 6.00 7.72
N ASP A 311 20.58 4.97 6.97
CA ASP A 311 21.97 4.67 6.59
C ASP A 311 22.15 4.96 5.09
N VAL A 312 22.48 6.22 4.79
CA VAL A 312 22.69 6.71 3.43
C VAL A 312 23.99 7.51 3.39
N PRO A 313 25.12 6.90 2.99
CA PRO A 313 26.43 7.56 3.05
C PRO A 313 26.66 8.56 1.90
N GLY A 314 25.91 8.47 0.80
CA GLY A 314 26.03 9.35 -0.36
C GLY A 314 25.29 10.67 -0.17
N SER A 315 24.37 10.97 -1.09
CA SER A 315 23.56 12.19 -1.07
C SER A 315 22.15 11.91 -0.57
N VAL A 316 21.63 12.85 0.23
CA VAL A 316 20.24 12.85 0.71
C VAL A 316 19.61 14.20 0.37
N LEU A 317 18.48 14.15 -0.34
CA LEU A 317 17.59 15.29 -0.55
C LEU A 317 16.26 15.02 0.17
N ILE A 318 15.85 15.92 1.05
CA ILE A 318 14.52 15.90 1.67
C ILE A 318 13.84 17.23 1.38
N ASP A 319 12.74 17.18 0.65
CA ASP A 319 11.87 18.32 0.38
C ASP A 319 10.51 18.09 1.01
N SER A 320 10.22 18.76 2.12
CA SER A 320 9.00 18.57 2.90
C SER A 320 8.45 19.89 3.42
N SER A 321 7.17 19.93 3.80
CA SER A 321 6.64 21.13 4.47
C SER A 321 7.26 21.32 5.87
N ARG A 322 7.47 20.21 6.59
CA ARG A 322 8.07 20.16 7.92
C ARG A 322 9.02 18.98 8.04
N LEU A 323 10.18 19.23 8.64
CA LEU A 323 11.21 18.24 8.86
C LEU A 323 11.42 18.02 10.36
N PHE A 324 11.25 16.79 10.85
CA PHE A 324 11.47 16.42 12.24
C PHE A 324 12.79 15.64 12.39
N ASP A 325 13.88 16.40 12.45
CA ASP A 325 15.27 16.00 12.72
C ASP A 325 15.61 14.52 12.42
N PRO A 326 15.78 14.15 11.14
CA PRO A 326 16.13 12.78 10.76
C PRO A 326 17.45 12.36 11.39
N ARG A 327 17.54 11.08 11.76
CA ARG A 327 18.74 10.53 12.38
C ARG A 327 19.52 9.68 11.38
N PHE A 328 20.82 9.89 11.32
CA PHE A 328 21.69 9.19 10.39
C PHE A 328 22.65 8.25 11.11
N VAL A 329 22.87 7.07 10.53
CA VAL A 329 23.93 6.16 10.95
C VAL A 329 25.30 6.79 10.64
N PRO A 330 26.24 6.89 11.61
CA PRO A 330 27.56 7.47 11.36
C PRO A 330 28.32 6.77 10.23
N PRO A 331 29.05 7.50 9.35
CA PRO A 331 29.38 8.93 9.43
C PRO A 331 28.29 9.89 8.92
N GLY A 332 27.12 9.40 8.52
CA GLY A 332 26.06 10.19 7.88
C GLY A 332 26.31 10.46 6.39
N PRO A 333 25.38 11.18 5.73
CA PRO A 333 25.48 11.48 4.31
C PRO A 333 26.61 12.45 4.00
N SER A 334 27.33 12.20 2.92
CA SER A 334 28.34 13.11 2.36
C SER A 334 27.76 14.45 1.90
N GLN A 335 26.49 14.44 1.48
CA GLN A 335 25.74 15.62 1.07
C GLN A 335 24.32 15.53 1.61
N LEU A 336 23.89 16.53 2.37
CA LEU A 336 22.54 16.66 2.88
C LEU A 336 21.94 17.98 2.40
N SER A 337 20.86 17.89 1.64
CA SER A 337 20.04 19.03 1.23
C SER A 337 18.66 18.87 1.81
N THR A 338 18.20 19.86 2.57
CA THR A 338 16.85 19.86 3.14
C THR A 338 16.14 21.16 2.82
N THR A 339 14.86 21.05 2.45
CA THR A 339 13.93 22.16 2.30
C THR A 339 12.71 21.89 3.19
N GLY A 340 12.16 22.95 3.77
CA GLY A 340 11.07 22.88 4.75
C GLY A 340 11.39 23.58 6.07
N PHE A 341 10.37 23.68 6.93
CA PHE A 341 10.56 24.17 8.30
C PHE A 341 11.13 23.07 9.19
N ASN A 342 12.38 23.25 9.63
CA ASN A 342 13.05 22.28 10.50
C ASN A 342 12.61 22.46 11.95
N VAL A 343 11.99 21.43 12.52
CA VAL A 343 11.53 21.39 13.91
C VAL A 343 12.42 20.41 14.67
N SER A 344 13.28 20.94 15.53
CA SER A 344 14.01 20.12 16.50
C SER A 344 13.41 20.30 17.90
N LEU A 345 13.36 19.23 18.70
CA LEU A 345 12.84 19.31 20.07
C LEU A 345 13.64 20.31 20.92
N ALA A 346 14.97 20.35 20.72
CA ALA A 346 15.82 21.34 21.35
C ALA A 346 15.46 22.77 20.91
N GLY A 347 15.12 22.98 19.63
CA GLY A 347 14.66 24.26 19.10
C GLY A 347 13.30 24.69 19.65
N VAL A 348 12.35 23.75 19.81
CA VAL A 348 11.04 24.02 20.41
C VAL A 348 11.17 24.37 21.88
N VAL A 349 11.94 23.59 22.65
CA VAL A 349 12.18 23.86 24.07
C VAL A 349 12.95 25.17 24.25
N ALA A 350 13.92 25.47 23.39
CA ALA A 350 14.65 26.74 23.42
C ALA A 350 13.76 27.94 23.01
N ALA A 351 12.85 27.77 22.05
CA ALA A 351 11.89 28.79 21.65
C ALA A 351 10.90 29.11 22.78
N VAL A 352 10.36 28.08 23.44
CA VAL A 352 9.47 28.25 24.62
C VAL A 352 10.23 28.80 25.83
N ALA A 353 11.52 28.48 25.97
CA ALA A 353 12.37 29.07 27.01
C ALA A 353 12.82 30.52 26.69
N SER A 354 12.70 30.97 25.44
CA SER A 354 13.06 32.33 24.99
C SER A 354 11.85 33.26 24.84
N GLU A 355 10.64 32.72 24.76
CA GLU A 355 9.46 33.47 25.17
C GLU A 355 9.55 33.63 26.68
N GLN A 356 10.01 34.81 27.07
CA GLN A 356 9.97 35.30 28.43
C GLN A 356 8.65 34.86 29.06
N LEU A 357 8.73 33.91 29.99
CA LEU A 357 7.70 33.69 30.97
C LEU A 357 7.46 35.08 31.56
N VAL A 358 6.40 35.76 31.14
CA VAL A 358 5.78 36.73 32.00
C VAL A 358 5.21 35.86 33.11
N GLU A 359 6.06 35.59 34.09
CA GLU A 359 5.58 35.28 35.43
C GLU A 359 4.64 36.44 35.76
N ILE A 360 3.35 36.21 35.54
CA ILE A 360 2.34 36.90 36.31
C ILE A 360 2.64 36.39 37.70
N GLU A 361 3.44 37.18 38.44
CA GLU A 361 3.61 37.04 39.86
C GLU A 361 2.23 36.66 40.42
N THR A 362 2.18 35.55 41.15
CA THR A 362 0.91 35.10 41.72
C THR A 362 0.28 36.29 42.42
N LEU A 363 -1.04 36.50 42.25
CA LEU A 363 -1.80 37.59 42.90
C LEU A 363 -1.60 37.72 44.42
N ALA A 364 -0.84 36.82 45.05
CA ALA A 364 -0.40 36.85 46.44
C ALA A 364 0.74 37.84 46.73
N GLU A 365 1.49 38.34 45.74
CA GLU A 365 2.55 39.37 45.93
C GLU A 365 2.12 40.78 45.56
N ILE A 366 0.90 40.96 45.03
CA ILE A 366 0.30 42.29 44.93
C ILE A 366 -0.09 42.73 46.34
N ASP A 367 0.49 43.82 46.82
CA ASP A 367 0.13 44.46 48.08
C ASP A 367 -1.40 44.69 48.11
N PRO A 368 -2.15 44.07 49.05
CA PRO A 368 -3.59 44.25 49.17
C PRO A 368 -4.00 45.72 49.37
N ALA A 369 -3.07 46.60 49.73
CA ALA A 369 -3.33 48.02 49.97
C ALA A 369 -3.76 48.80 48.70
N ILE A 370 -3.60 48.25 47.49
CA ILE A 370 -4.07 48.90 46.25
C ILE A 370 -5.58 48.75 46.06
N PHE A 371 -6.21 47.75 46.68
CA PHE A 371 -7.66 47.59 46.71
C PHE A 371 -8.20 48.08 48.04
N THR A 372 -8.07 49.38 48.31
CA THR A 372 -8.89 50.01 49.33
C THR A 372 -10.35 49.95 48.88
N ASP A 373 -11.23 49.53 49.78
CA ASP A 373 -12.67 49.55 49.56
C ASP A 373 -13.10 50.96 49.12
N LEU A 374 -13.47 51.09 47.85
CA LEU A 374 -14.18 52.26 47.35
C LEU A 374 -15.55 52.30 48.03
N GLN A 375 -15.62 52.91 49.21
CA GLN A 375 -16.88 53.33 49.80
C GLN A 375 -17.45 54.45 48.92
N ASN A 376 -18.34 54.07 48.01
CA ASN A 376 -19.19 55.03 47.32
C ASN A 376 -20.14 55.66 48.35
N TYR A 377 -19.81 56.87 48.80
CA TYR A 377 -20.71 57.69 49.59
C TYR A 377 -21.79 58.27 48.68
N SER A 378 -22.94 57.58 48.61
CA SER A 378 -24.18 58.15 48.10
C SER A 378 -24.81 58.99 49.21
N SER A 379 -24.65 60.31 49.13
CA SER A 379 -25.38 61.30 49.93
C SER A 379 -26.35 62.01 48.98
N GLU A 380 -27.64 61.67 49.07
CA GLU A 380 -28.66 62.14 48.13
C GLU A 380 -29.00 63.64 48.27
N GLU A 381 -28.48 64.39 49.25
CA GLU A 381 -28.85 65.81 49.36
C GLU A 381 -27.87 66.72 50.14
N THR A 382 -26.61 66.32 50.35
CA THR A 382 -25.59 67.24 50.90
C THR A 382 -24.24 67.00 50.25
N SER A 383 -23.76 67.99 49.50
CA SER A 383 -22.45 67.97 48.84
C SER A 383 -21.34 68.01 49.90
N ILE A 384 -20.55 66.94 49.98
CA ILE A 384 -19.35 66.88 50.83
C ILE A 384 -18.21 67.52 50.04
N LYS A 385 -17.62 68.58 50.61
CA LYS A 385 -16.47 69.27 50.00
C LYS A 385 -15.25 68.33 50.04
N MET A 386 -14.63 68.10 48.88
CA MET A 386 -13.43 67.28 48.75
C MET A 386 -12.26 67.92 49.53
N PRO A 387 -11.31 67.10 50.06
CA PRO A 387 -10.11 67.62 50.69
C PRO A 387 -9.27 68.43 49.70
N GLN A 388 -8.54 69.41 50.23
CA GLN A 388 -7.97 70.53 49.46
C GLN A 388 -6.93 70.10 48.41
N ASP A 389 -6.32 68.94 48.60
CA ASP A 389 -5.36 68.30 47.69
C ASP A 389 -6.03 67.62 46.49
N GLN A 390 -7.35 67.53 46.47
CA GLN A 390 -8.15 66.99 45.36
C GLN A 390 -9.05 68.03 44.69
N LEU A 391 -8.88 69.31 45.02
CA LEU A 391 -9.56 70.40 44.32
C LEU A 391 -8.78 70.79 43.06
N PHE A 392 -9.51 71.16 42.01
CA PHE A 392 -8.89 71.66 40.79
C PHE A 392 -8.21 73.03 41.04
N GLU A 393 -7.14 73.31 40.29
CA GLU A 393 -6.29 74.50 40.49
C GLU A 393 -7.08 75.83 40.36
N ASP A 394 -8.17 75.84 39.60
CA ASP A 394 -9.07 76.99 39.44
C ASP A 394 -10.00 77.22 40.65
N GLU A 395 -10.24 76.20 41.48
CA GLU A 395 -11.03 76.33 42.72
C GLU A 395 -10.16 76.76 43.93
N LEU A 396 -8.84 76.59 43.86
CA LEU A 396 -7.89 77.04 44.87
C LEU A 396 -7.71 78.57 44.88
N GLU A 397 -7.84 79.24 43.72
CA GLU A 397 -7.73 80.70 43.61
C GLU A 397 -8.87 81.46 44.32
N VAL A 398 -10.02 80.81 44.55
CA VAL A 398 -11.18 81.43 45.21
C VAL A 398 -11.11 81.32 46.74
N ALA A 399 -10.44 80.29 47.26
CA ALA A 399 -10.31 80.05 48.70
C ALA A 399 -9.36 81.07 49.39
N ASP A 400 -8.34 81.55 48.69
CA ASP A 400 -7.36 82.53 49.22
C ASP A 400 -7.84 84.00 49.15
N ARG A 401 -9.03 84.27 48.59
CA ARG A 401 -9.57 85.66 48.45
C ARG A 401 -10.62 86.06 49.47
N THR A 402 -10.86 85.25 50.51
CA THR A 402 -11.72 85.63 51.64
C THR A 402 -10.97 85.51 52.97
N GLU A 403 -9.90 86.30 53.13
CA GLU A 403 -9.50 86.80 54.46
C GLU A 403 -10.11 88.18 54.67
N PHE A 404 -11.12 88.24 55.56
CA PHE A 404 -11.39 89.37 56.45
C PHE A 404 -12.05 88.85 57.73
#